data_AF-A0A6V8PTC3-F1
#
_entry.id   AF-A0A6V8PTC3-F1
#
_cell.length_a   1.000
_cell.length_b   1.000
_cell.length_c   1.000
_cell.angle_alpha   90.00
_cell.angle_beta   90.00
_cell.angle_gamma   90.00
#
_symmetry.space_group_name_H-M   'P 1'
#
loop_
_entity.id
_entity.type
_entity.pdbx_description
1 polymer ?
#
loop_
_entity_poly.entity_id
_entity_poly.type
_entity_poly.pdbx_seq_one_letter_code
_entity_poly.pdbx_strand_id
1 'polypeptide(L)'
;MFPDAITLRGKRHLIELAELSHKGLRGGVLFIVNWPLARYFLPEYHTDLEFSRVLYDLKDHLIVKAISLEWKKDLSLGQIHELEIPWWLIEREAQDIGSYIIILNLKNTQKLSIGELGEITLEKGYYLYVGSARKNLTRRVQRHRRKRKKLFWHIDYLGQIADFHLALPVRSSADLECDIAKRLKAISDWSVPEFGVSDCSCETHLFGMRSNPIFSPTFIEILQHFRIGRLEDELMGKY
;
A
#
# COMPACT_ATOMS: atom_id res chain seq x y z
N MET A 1 7.16 5.52 -8.65
CA MET A 1 5.74 5.19 -8.92
C MET A 1 4.93 6.48 -8.97
N PHE A 2 3.75 6.46 -9.60
CA PHE A 2 2.79 7.58 -9.57
C PHE A 2 1.35 7.03 -9.54
N PRO A 3 0.43 7.60 -8.76
CA PRO A 3 0.56 8.83 -7.98
C PRO A 3 1.01 8.59 -6.52
N ASP A 4 1.36 9.66 -5.82
CA ASP A 4 1.65 9.65 -4.38
C ASP A 4 0.39 9.75 -3.50
N ALA A 5 -0.75 10.13 -4.09
CA ALA A 5 -2.07 10.15 -3.48
C ALA A 5 -3.15 9.83 -4.53
N ILE A 6 -4.37 9.52 -4.08
CA ILE A 6 -5.50 9.29 -4.99
C ILE A 6 -5.72 10.50 -5.91
N THR A 7 -5.73 10.28 -7.22
CA THR A 7 -5.79 11.33 -8.25
C THR A 7 -6.98 11.17 -9.18
N LEU A 8 -8.11 11.76 -8.78
CA LEU A 8 -9.30 11.84 -9.65
C LEU A 8 -9.00 12.59 -10.96
N ARG A 9 -8.14 13.62 -10.87
CA ARG A 9 -7.72 14.42 -12.03
C ARG A 9 -6.88 13.63 -13.01
N GLY A 10 -5.88 12.89 -12.54
CA GLY A 10 -5.03 12.06 -13.39
C GLY A 10 -5.84 11.02 -14.15
N LYS A 11 -6.78 10.36 -13.46
CA LYS A 11 -7.71 9.41 -14.09
C LYS A 11 -8.55 10.07 -15.18
N ARG A 12 -9.15 11.22 -14.88
CA ARG A 12 -9.99 11.95 -15.84
C ARG A 12 -9.20 12.34 -17.10
N HIS A 13 -7.97 12.84 -16.93
CA HIS A 13 -7.13 13.21 -18.07
C HIS A 13 -6.78 12.01 -18.96
N LEU A 14 -6.51 10.83 -18.40
CA LEU A 14 -6.26 9.63 -19.21
C LEU A 14 -7.46 9.26 -20.07
N ILE A 15 -8.66 9.31 -19.49
CA ILE A 15 -9.91 9.02 -20.21
C ILE A 15 -10.14 10.04 -21.33
N GLU A 16 -10.03 11.34 -21.02
CA GLU A 16 -10.20 12.41 -22.01
C GLU A 16 -9.19 12.29 -23.17
N LEU A 17 -7.92 11.95 -22.88
CA LEU A 17 -6.90 11.72 -23.91
C LEU A 17 -7.25 10.52 -24.80
N ALA A 18 -7.80 9.45 -24.23
CA ALA A 18 -8.19 8.27 -24.99
C ALA A 18 -9.40 8.56 -25.90
N GLU A 19 -10.37 9.33 -25.41
CA GLU A 19 -11.52 9.79 -26.22
C GLU A 19 -11.08 10.65 -27.42
N LEU A 20 -10.08 11.52 -27.24
CA LEU A 20 -9.49 12.28 -28.35
C LEU A 20 -8.75 11.35 -29.33
N SER A 21 -8.12 10.28 -28.81
CA SER A 21 -7.47 9.26 -29.62
C SER A 21 -8.43 8.60 -30.61
N HIS A 22 -9.64 8.26 -30.14
CA HIS A 22 -10.71 7.69 -30.97
C HIS A 22 -11.26 8.64 -32.04
N LYS A 23 -11.09 9.95 -31.88
CA LYS A 23 -11.51 10.97 -32.85
C LYS A 23 -10.44 11.24 -33.93
N GLY A 24 -9.42 10.39 -34.02
CA GLY A 24 -8.37 10.47 -35.05
C GLY A 24 -7.16 11.34 -34.67
N LEU A 25 -7.14 11.90 -33.45
CA LEU A 25 -5.94 12.53 -32.89
C LEU A 25 -5.07 11.44 -32.22
N ARG A 26 -3.78 11.65 -32.01
CA ARG A 26 -2.97 10.72 -31.20
C ARG A 26 -2.85 11.27 -29.77
N GLY A 27 -3.46 10.59 -28.81
CA GLY A 27 -3.33 10.90 -27.38
C GLY A 27 -2.08 10.26 -26.77
N GLY A 28 -1.41 10.94 -25.85
CA GLY A 28 -0.25 10.41 -25.14
C GLY A 28 -0.07 11.01 -23.76
N VAL A 29 0.58 10.26 -22.89
CA VAL A 29 0.96 10.67 -21.53
C VAL A 29 2.46 10.40 -21.34
N LEU A 30 3.15 11.42 -20.85
CA LEU A 30 4.57 11.35 -20.48
C LEU A 30 4.71 11.51 -18.97
N PHE A 31 5.19 10.48 -18.30
CA PHE A 31 5.57 10.54 -16.89
C PHE A 31 7.02 11.01 -16.77
N ILE A 32 7.23 12.04 -15.96
CA ILE A 32 8.55 12.63 -15.72
C ILE A 32 8.99 12.27 -14.30
N VAL A 33 10.05 11.46 -14.19
CA VAL A 33 10.58 10.97 -12.92
C VAL A 33 11.84 11.75 -12.58
N ASN A 34 11.76 12.56 -11.52
CA ASN A 34 12.88 13.39 -11.01
C ASN A 34 13.89 12.57 -10.19
N TRP A 35 14.23 11.36 -10.66
CA TRP A 35 15.18 10.45 -10.02
C TRP A 35 16.02 9.75 -11.08
N PRO A 36 17.30 10.14 -11.28
CA PRO A 36 18.11 9.68 -12.41
C PRO A 36 18.47 8.20 -12.36
N LEU A 37 18.41 7.57 -11.19
CA LEU A 37 18.70 6.14 -11.03
C LEU A 37 17.48 5.24 -11.29
N ALA A 38 16.31 5.81 -11.59
CA ALA A 38 15.14 5.01 -11.96
C ALA A 38 15.41 4.26 -13.27
N ARG A 39 15.02 2.98 -13.30
CA ARG A 39 15.05 2.11 -14.49
C ARG A 39 13.66 1.69 -14.95
N TYR A 40 12.74 1.58 -13.99
CA TYR A 40 11.37 1.15 -14.21
C TYR A 40 10.38 2.21 -13.75
N PHE A 41 9.23 2.26 -14.42
CA PHE A 41 8.07 3.02 -13.98
C PHE A 41 6.88 2.09 -13.75
N LEU A 42 6.24 2.23 -12.59
CA LEU A 42 4.99 1.56 -12.26
C LEU A 42 3.97 2.59 -11.75
N PRO A 43 2.67 2.44 -12.08
CA PRO A 43 1.64 3.19 -11.40
C PRO A 43 1.52 2.72 -9.94
N GLU A 44 1.23 3.63 -9.02
CA GLU A 44 1.13 3.35 -7.59
C GLU A 44 -0.25 2.75 -7.26
N TYR A 45 -0.39 1.45 -7.54
CA TYR A 45 -1.64 0.71 -7.31
C TYR A 45 -1.92 0.44 -5.83
N HIS A 46 -0.95 0.60 -4.92
CA HIS A 46 -1.18 0.49 -3.47
C HIS A 46 -2.02 1.66 -2.93
N THR A 47 -1.94 2.82 -3.58
CA THR A 47 -2.52 4.09 -3.19
C THR A 47 -3.70 4.42 -4.08
N ASP A 48 -3.55 4.35 -5.41
CA ASP A 48 -4.61 4.58 -6.38
C ASP A 48 -4.74 3.43 -7.38
N LEU A 49 -5.46 2.39 -6.94
CA LEU A 49 -5.76 1.22 -7.77
C LEU A 49 -6.58 1.60 -9.01
N GLU A 50 -7.51 2.53 -8.88
CA GLU A 50 -8.41 2.93 -9.96
C GLU A 50 -7.65 3.64 -11.07
N PHE A 51 -6.78 4.59 -10.73
CA PHE A 51 -5.88 5.21 -11.70
C PHE A 51 -5.01 4.16 -12.40
N SER A 52 -4.43 3.24 -11.63
CA SER A 52 -3.52 2.21 -12.16
C SER A 52 -4.21 1.29 -13.16
N ARG A 53 -5.46 0.90 -12.90
CA ARG A 53 -6.29 0.11 -13.82
C ARG A 53 -6.64 0.88 -15.08
N VAL A 54 -7.09 2.13 -14.96
CA VAL A 54 -7.39 2.96 -16.13
C VAL A 54 -6.16 3.15 -17.01
N LEU A 55 -4.97 3.37 -16.41
CA LEU A 55 -3.74 3.47 -17.18
C LEU A 55 -3.41 2.16 -17.92
N TYR A 56 -3.57 1.01 -17.26
CA TYR A 56 -3.34 -0.31 -17.86
C TYR A 56 -4.33 -0.62 -19.00
N ASP A 57 -5.61 -0.31 -18.81
CA ASP A 57 -6.66 -0.57 -19.81
C ASP A 57 -6.47 0.31 -21.06
N LEU A 58 -5.97 1.53 -20.88
CA LEU A 58 -5.76 2.49 -21.97
C LEU A 58 -4.37 2.42 -22.61
N LYS A 59 -3.47 1.54 -22.16
CA LYS A 59 -2.07 1.48 -22.62
C LYS A 59 -1.92 1.25 -24.12
N ASP A 60 -2.89 0.57 -24.75
CA ASP A 60 -2.90 0.26 -26.19
C ASP A 60 -3.64 1.33 -27.01
N HIS A 61 -4.30 2.28 -26.34
CA HIS A 61 -5.04 3.39 -26.94
C HIS A 61 -4.31 4.74 -26.80
N LEU A 62 -3.28 4.79 -25.96
CA LEU A 62 -2.49 5.97 -25.65
C LEU A 62 -1.00 5.69 -25.87
N ILE A 63 -0.25 6.71 -26.29
CA ILE A 63 1.21 6.66 -26.18
C ILE A 63 1.58 6.87 -24.72
N VAL A 64 1.93 5.80 -24.01
CA VAL A 64 2.38 5.88 -22.61
C VAL A 64 3.90 5.80 -22.57
N LYS A 65 4.54 6.86 -22.07
CA LYS A 65 6.00 6.93 -21.91
C LYS A 65 6.36 7.40 -20.51
N ALA A 66 7.50 6.95 -20.01
CA ALA A 66 8.08 7.41 -18.76
C ALA A 66 9.57 7.69 -18.98
N ILE A 67 10.06 8.81 -18.45
CA ILE A 67 11.47 9.18 -18.51
C ILE A 67 11.98 9.52 -17.12
N SER A 68 13.21 9.13 -16.80
CA SER A 68 13.97 9.71 -15.70
C SER A 68 14.82 10.87 -16.20
N LEU A 69 15.03 11.85 -15.32
CA LEU A 69 15.89 12.98 -15.61
C LEU A 69 16.83 13.28 -14.44
N GLU A 70 18.00 13.77 -14.80
CA GLU A 70 19.01 14.30 -13.90
C GLU A 70 18.92 15.83 -13.88
N TRP A 71 18.93 16.42 -12.69
CA TRP A 71 19.12 17.85 -12.51
C TRP A 71 20.57 18.13 -12.10
N LYS A 72 21.26 18.95 -12.87
CA LYS A 72 22.57 19.47 -12.48
C LYS A 72 22.42 20.52 -11.37
N LYS A 73 23.54 20.87 -10.72
CA LYS A 73 23.55 21.88 -9.63
C LYS A 73 23.04 23.26 -10.07
N ASP A 74 23.14 23.58 -11.36
CA ASP A 74 22.64 24.82 -11.97
C ASP A 74 21.18 24.72 -12.45
N LEU A 75 20.48 23.64 -12.10
CA LEU A 75 19.11 23.33 -12.55
C LEU A 75 18.98 23.15 -14.06
N SER A 76 20.08 22.96 -14.80
CA SER A 76 20.01 22.50 -16.17
C SER A 76 19.79 20.98 -16.24
N LEU A 77 19.20 20.53 -17.35
CA LEU A 77 18.97 19.11 -17.58
C LEU A 77 20.30 18.39 -17.83
N GLY A 78 20.49 17.29 -17.11
CA GLY A 78 21.55 16.32 -17.32
C GLY A 78 21.09 15.19 -18.24
N GLN A 79 21.45 13.96 -17.88
CA GLN A 79 21.02 12.79 -18.63
C GLN A 79 19.51 12.55 -18.52
N ILE A 80 18.93 12.05 -19.60
CA ILE A 80 17.53 11.62 -19.67
C ILE A 80 17.53 10.17 -20.15
N HIS A 81 16.83 9.30 -19.44
CA HIS A 81 16.70 7.89 -19.79
C HIS A 81 15.22 7.52 -19.89
N GLU A 82 14.85 6.79 -20.94
CA GLU A 82 13.52 6.21 -21.01
C GLU A 82 13.41 5.04 -20.02
N LEU A 83 12.30 4.99 -19.28
CA LEU A 83 12.04 3.95 -18.29
C LEU A 83 11.21 2.83 -18.89
N GLU A 84 11.53 1.59 -18.51
CA GLU A 84 10.70 0.46 -18.85
C GLU A 84 9.42 0.44 -18.00
N ILE A 85 8.28 0.15 -18.64
CA ILE A 85 6.99 -0.04 -17.97
C ILE A 85 6.63 -1.53 -18.06
N PRO A 86 6.85 -2.33 -16.99
CA PRO A 86 6.59 -3.75 -17.01
C PRO A 86 5.08 -4.03 -16.91
N TRP A 87 4.36 -3.92 -18.03
CA TRP A 87 2.89 -4.08 -18.06
C TRP A 87 2.40 -5.43 -17.52
N TRP A 88 3.15 -6.51 -17.76
CA TRP A 88 2.85 -7.85 -17.22
C TRP A 88 2.83 -7.86 -15.69
N LEU A 89 3.72 -7.10 -15.05
CA LEU A 89 3.80 -7.00 -13.59
C LEU A 89 2.64 -6.17 -13.05
N ILE A 90 2.28 -5.10 -13.75
CA ILE A 90 1.12 -4.26 -13.41
C ILE A 90 -0.16 -5.08 -13.48
N GLU A 91 -0.35 -5.88 -14.54
CA GLU A 91 -1.51 -6.78 -14.67
C GLU A 91 -1.63 -7.75 -13.50
N ARG A 92 -0.49 -8.35 -13.09
CA ARG A 92 -0.41 -9.30 -11.99
C ARG A 92 -0.69 -8.66 -10.63
N GLU A 93 -0.11 -7.50 -10.34
CA GLU A 93 -0.10 -6.91 -9.00
C GLU A 93 -1.22 -5.86 -8.76
N ALA A 94 -1.69 -5.16 -9.79
CA ALA A 94 -2.71 -4.10 -9.69
C ALA A 94 -4.14 -4.68 -9.55
N GLN A 95 -4.31 -5.59 -8.59
CA GLN A 95 -5.55 -6.26 -8.27
C GLN A 95 -6.07 -5.82 -6.90
N ASP A 96 -7.39 -5.84 -6.67
CA ASP A 96 -7.98 -5.44 -5.37
C ASP A 96 -7.89 -6.57 -4.33
N ILE A 97 -6.70 -7.12 -4.18
CA ILE A 97 -6.33 -8.24 -3.29
C ILE A 97 -4.97 -7.94 -2.64
N GLY A 98 -4.63 -8.67 -1.58
CA GLY A 98 -3.32 -8.58 -0.93
C GLY A 98 -3.45 -8.31 0.56
N SER A 99 -2.41 -7.69 1.13
CA SER A 99 -2.30 -7.44 2.57
C SER A 99 -2.49 -5.95 2.89
N TYR A 100 -2.63 -5.63 4.17
CA TYR A 100 -2.73 -4.25 4.63
C TYR A 100 -2.23 -4.13 6.06
N ILE A 101 -1.77 -2.91 6.40
CA ILE A 101 -1.47 -2.52 7.77
C ILE A 101 -2.48 -1.44 8.19
N ILE A 102 -3.20 -1.65 9.28
CA ILE A 102 -4.00 -0.62 9.94
C ILE A 102 -3.22 -0.09 11.12
N ILE A 103 -3.09 1.23 11.21
CA ILE A 103 -2.52 1.92 12.36
C ILE A 103 -3.66 2.56 13.14
N LEU A 104 -3.78 2.19 14.42
CA LEU A 104 -4.70 2.79 15.37
C LEU A 104 -3.91 3.46 16.49
N ASN A 105 -4.47 4.51 17.10
CA ASN A 105 -3.88 5.18 18.26
C ASN A 105 -4.80 5.02 19.47
N LEU A 106 -4.30 4.35 20.51
CA LEU A 106 -4.96 4.20 21.79
C LEU A 106 -4.41 5.24 22.78
N LYS A 107 -5.22 6.25 23.12
CA LYS A 107 -4.80 7.38 23.95
C LYS A 107 -4.52 7.01 25.41
N ASN A 108 -5.24 6.03 25.94
CA ASN A 108 -5.15 5.59 27.34
C ASN A 108 -5.16 4.07 27.42
N THR A 109 -4.40 3.51 28.35
CA THR A 109 -4.42 2.08 28.66
C THR A 109 -5.83 1.65 29.03
N GLN A 110 -6.36 0.64 28.34
CA GLN A 110 -7.75 0.21 28.49
C GLN A 110 -7.86 -1.30 28.41
N LYS A 111 -8.86 -1.84 29.11
CA LYS A 111 -9.27 -3.23 28.97
C LYS A 111 -10.22 -3.35 27.78
N LEU A 112 -10.08 -4.42 27.02
CA LEU A 112 -10.91 -4.72 25.87
C LEU A 112 -11.36 -6.17 25.95
N SER A 113 -12.68 -6.39 25.93
CA SER A 113 -13.27 -7.73 25.86
C SER A 113 -13.52 -8.09 24.39
N ILE A 114 -12.94 -9.19 23.91
CA ILE A 114 -13.03 -9.63 22.51
C ILE A 114 -13.46 -11.09 22.46
N GLY A 115 -14.76 -11.37 22.37
CA GLY A 115 -15.29 -12.71 22.11
C GLY A 115 -14.57 -13.82 22.88
N GLU A 116 -14.03 -14.79 22.14
CA GLU A 116 -13.30 -15.96 22.68
C GLU A 116 -11.91 -15.62 23.23
N LEU A 117 -11.31 -14.49 22.81
CA LEU A 117 -10.03 -14.00 23.33
C LEU A 117 -10.13 -13.50 24.78
N GLY A 118 -11.35 -13.33 25.30
CA GLY A 118 -11.59 -12.85 26.65
C GLY A 118 -11.25 -11.36 26.85
N GLU A 119 -10.84 -11.01 28.06
CA GLU A 119 -10.46 -9.65 28.43
C GLU A 119 -8.94 -9.47 28.33
N ILE A 120 -8.51 -8.56 27.46
CA ILE A 120 -7.10 -8.19 27.29
C ILE A 120 -6.88 -6.75 27.78
N THR A 121 -5.72 -6.50 28.39
CA THR A 121 -5.30 -5.13 28.74
C THR A 121 -4.38 -4.60 27.65
N LEU A 122 -4.74 -3.44 27.09
CA LEU A 122 -4.00 -2.79 26.02
C LEU A 122 -3.36 -1.50 26.54
N GLU A 123 -2.05 -1.40 26.46
CA GLU A 123 -1.29 -0.21 26.84
C GLU A 123 -1.56 0.96 25.88
N LYS A 124 -1.48 2.21 26.38
CA LYS A 124 -1.51 3.39 25.52
C LYS A 124 -0.40 3.34 24.48
N GLY A 125 -0.69 3.73 23.24
CA GLY A 125 0.27 3.71 22.14
C GLY A 125 -0.36 3.50 20.77
N TYR A 126 0.49 3.28 19.78
CA TYR A 126 0.12 2.97 18.41
C TYR A 126 0.04 1.46 18.22
N TYR A 127 -1.01 1.01 17.54
CA TYR A 127 -1.27 -0.39 17.27
C TYR A 127 -1.24 -0.63 15.77
N LEU A 128 -0.37 -1.55 15.35
CA LEU A 128 -0.19 -1.97 13.98
C LEU A 128 -0.85 -3.34 13.82
N TYR A 129 -1.95 -3.37 13.08
CA TYR A 129 -2.65 -4.60 12.75
C TYR A 129 -2.38 -4.99 11.30
N VAL A 130 -1.93 -6.22 11.09
CA VAL A 130 -1.72 -6.80 9.77
C VAL A 130 -2.92 -7.67 9.42
N GLY A 131 -3.44 -7.49 8.21
CA GLY A 131 -4.51 -8.35 7.70
C GLY A 131 -4.35 -8.60 6.21
N SER A 132 -5.12 -9.55 5.68
CA SER A 132 -5.24 -9.80 4.24
C SER A 132 -6.67 -9.79 3.73
N ALA A 133 -6.79 -9.64 2.42
CA ALA A 133 -8.02 -9.80 1.68
C ALA A 133 -7.76 -10.48 0.35
N ARG A 134 -8.31 -11.69 0.18
CA ARG A 134 -8.27 -12.44 -1.09
C ARG A 134 -9.14 -11.82 -2.19
N LYS A 135 -10.10 -10.95 -1.82
CA LYS A 135 -10.96 -10.15 -2.71
C LYS A 135 -11.39 -8.88 -1.98
N ASN A 136 -11.62 -7.80 -2.74
CA ASN A 136 -12.16 -6.53 -2.24
C ASN A 136 -11.33 -5.90 -1.11
N LEU A 137 -10.00 -5.88 -1.24
CA LEU A 137 -9.07 -5.28 -0.26
C LEU A 137 -9.49 -3.86 0.11
N THR A 138 -9.86 -3.05 -0.89
CA THR A 138 -10.34 -1.68 -0.66
C THR A 138 -11.54 -1.64 0.28
N ARG A 139 -12.51 -2.54 0.10
CA ARG A 139 -13.70 -2.64 0.97
C ARG A 139 -13.33 -3.13 2.38
N ARG A 140 -12.39 -4.07 2.51
CA ARG A 140 -11.90 -4.57 3.81
C ARG A 140 -11.26 -3.44 4.60
N VAL A 141 -10.36 -2.67 3.99
CA VAL A 141 -9.71 -1.52 4.62
C VAL A 141 -10.73 -0.44 5.02
N GLN A 142 -11.64 -0.08 4.12
CA GLN A 142 -12.71 0.88 4.42
C GLN A 142 -13.59 0.43 5.57
N ARG A 143 -13.85 -0.88 5.70
CA ARG A 143 -14.62 -1.41 6.82
C ARG A 143 -13.92 -1.10 8.14
N HIS A 144 -12.60 -1.28 8.27
CA HIS A 144 -11.89 -1.01 9.52
C HIS A 144 -11.97 0.45 9.95
N ARG A 145 -12.00 1.39 9.01
CA ARG A 145 -12.17 2.83 9.28
C ARG A 145 -13.54 3.20 9.87
N ARG A 146 -14.60 2.45 9.57
CA ARG A 146 -15.95 2.74 10.07
C ARG A 146 -16.00 2.52 11.59
N LYS A 147 -16.65 3.39 12.37
CA LYS A 147 -16.91 3.09 13.80
C LYS A 147 -18.17 2.25 13.98
N ARG A 148 -19.30 2.67 13.38
CA ARG A 148 -20.58 1.96 13.44
C ARG A 148 -20.60 0.79 12.47
N LYS A 149 -20.56 -0.45 12.97
CA LYS A 149 -20.70 -1.69 12.19
C LYS A 149 -21.02 -2.87 13.13
N LYS A 150 -21.50 -3.98 12.57
CA LYS A 150 -21.49 -5.27 13.28
C LYS A 150 -20.04 -5.73 13.47
N LEU A 151 -19.60 -5.92 14.71
CA LEU A 151 -18.26 -6.38 15.04
C LEU A 151 -18.12 -7.86 14.64
N PHE A 152 -17.00 -8.21 14.01
CA PHE A 152 -16.75 -9.57 13.56
C PHE A 152 -15.28 -9.98 13.75
N TRP A 153 -14.33 -9.15 13.31
CA TRP A 153 -12.91 -9.42 13.55
C TRP A 153 -12.42 -8.77 14.84
N HIS A 154 -11.36 -9.32 15.45
CA HIS A 154 -10.76 -8.76 16.68
C HIS A 154 -10.42 -7.28 16.54
N ILE A 155 -9.88 -6.86 15.39
CA ILE A 155 -9.56 -5.45 15.10
C ILE A 155 -10.79 -4.53 15.08
N ASP A 156 -12.00 -5.05 14.83
CA ASP A 156 -13.21 -4.23 14.87
C ASP A 156 -13.54 -3.78 16.30
N TYR A 157 -13.23 -4.61 17.31
CA TYR A 157 -13.38 -4.29 18.74
C TYR A 157 -12.36 -3.23 19.15
N LEU A 158 -11.09 -3.40 18.76
CA LEU A 158 -10.05 -2.40 19.00
C LEU A 158 -10.39 -1.04 18.37
N GLY A 159 -10.95 -1.04 17.16
CA GLY A 159 -11.42 0.17 16.48
C GLY A 159 -12.59 0.90 17.17
N GLN A 160 -13.23 0.32 18.19
CA GLN A 160 -14.22 1.03 19.02
C GLN A 160 -13.56 1.94 20.06
N ILE A 161 -12.43 1.51 20.62
CA ILE A 161 -11.75 2.20 21.74
C ILE A 161 -10.52 2.99 21.30
N ALA A 162 -9.97 2.70 20.12
CA ALA A 162 -8.83 3.37 19.53
C ALA A 162 -9.26 4.30 18.38
N ASP A 163 -8.50 5.37 18.17
CA ASP A 163 -8.70 6.27 17.05
C ASP A 163 -8.02 5.72 15.79
N PHE A 164 -8.75 5.69 14.68
CA PHE A 164 -8.19 5.28 13.39
C PHE A 164 -7.16 6.32 12.93
N HIS A 165 -5.91 5.88 12.74
CA HIS A 165 -4.82 6.77 12.35
C HIS A 165 -4.54 6.67 10.85
N LEU A 166 -4.25 5.48 10.34
CA LEU A 166 -3.89 5.28 8.93
C LEU A 166 -4.22 3.86 8.46
N ALA A 167 -4.41 3.70 7.15
CA ALA A 167 -4.41 2.39 6.51
C ALA A 167 -3.42 2.40 5.35
N LEU A 168 -2.63 1.32 5.28
CA LEU A 168 -1.56 1.15 4.31
C LEU A 168 -1.80 -0.15 3.55
N PRO A 169 -2.47 -0.10 2.39
CA PRO A 169 -2.63 -1.27 1.55
C PRO A 169 -1.30 -1.73 0.98
N VAL A 170 -1.15 -3.04 0.83
CA VAL A 170 -0.06 -3.74 0.15
C VAL A 170 -0.70 -4.71 -0.85
N ARG A 171 -1.15 -4.17 -1.98
CA ARG A 171 -1.69 -4.97 -3.09
C ARG A 171 -0.61 -5.83 -3.70
N SER A 172 -0.89 -7.12 -3.78
CA SER A 172 0.06 -8.12 -4.21
C SER A 172 -0.69 -9.36 -4.64
N SER A 173 -0.16 -10.05 -5.66
CA SER A 173 -0.62 -11.38 -6.04
C SER A 173 -0.17 -12.47 -5.05
N ALA A 174 0.95 -12.23 -4.36
CA ALA A 174 1.49 -13.10 -3.32
C ALA A 174 0.81 -12.88 -1.95
N ASP A 175 0.76 -13.94 -1.14
CA ASP A 175 0.33 -13.89 0.25
C ASP A 175 1.47 -13.36 1.13
N LEU A 176 1.36 -12.11 1.56
CA LEU A 176 2.41 -11.39 2.30
C LEU A 176 2.06 -11.16 3.77
N GLU A 177 0.90 -11.64 4.24
CA GLU A 177 0.38 -11.29 5.57
C GLU A 177 1.33 -11.71 6.70
N CYS A 178 1.71 -12.99 6.72
CA CYS A 178 2.58 -13.53 7.76
C CYS A 178 3.99 -12.94 7.70
N ASP A 179 4.52 -12.66 6.51
CA ASP A 179 5.83 -12.05 6.34
C ASP A 179 5.85 -10.61 6.85
N ILE A 180 4.80 -9.83 6.57
CA ILE A 180 4.63 -8.50 7.13
C ILE A 180 4.54 -8.58 8.66
N ALA A 181 3.72 -9.47 9.20
CA ALA A 181 3.58 -9.65 10.65
C ALA A 181 4.92 -10.00 11.31
N LYS A 182 5.70 -10.90 10.71
CA LYS A 182 7.04 -11.27 11.20
C LYS A 182 8.00 -10.08 11.22
N ARG A 183 8.03 -9.26 10.17
CA ARG A 183 8.91 -8.07 10.13
C ARG A 183 8.46 -6.98 11.11
N LEU A 184 7.15 -6.78 11.27
CA LEU A 184 6.65 -5.80 12.26
C LEU A 184 6.93 -6.23 13.69
N LYS A 185 6.84 -7.53 14.01
CA LYS A 185 7.21 -8.07 15.33
C LYS A 185 8.63 -7.65 15.74
N ALA A 186 9.58 -7.70 14.79
CA ALA A 186 10.98 -7.40 15.05
C ALA A 186 11.25 -5.92 15.41
N ILE A 187 10.34 -5.01 15.06
CA ILE A 187 10.50 -3.57 15.31
C ILE A 187 9.49 -3.02 16.33
N SER A 188 8.52 -3.83 16.75
CA SER A 188 7.48 -3.44 17.70
C SER A 188 7.98 -3.46 19.14
N ASP A 189 7.47 -2.56 19.97
CA ASP A 189 7.77 -2.51 21.40
C ASP A 189 7.09 -3.66 22.16
N TRP A 190 5.93 -4.12 21.70
CA TRP A 190 5.22 -5.29 22.24
C TRP A 190 4.33 -5.97 21.19
N SER A 191 3.89 -7.18 21.50
CA SER A 191 2.95 -8.00 20.72
C SER A 191 1.71 -8.29 21.57
N VAL A 192 0.54 -8.42 20.93
CA VAL A 192 -0.71 -8.81 21.61
C VAL A 192 -1.06 -10.23 21.21
N PRO A 193 -0.76 -11.26 22.02
CA PRO A 193 -0.92 -12.67 21.63
C PRO A 193 -2.33 -13.02 21.12
N GLU A 194 -2.40 -14.03 20.24
CA GLU A 194 -3.64 -14.62 19.70
C GLU A 194 -4.55 -13.66 18.91
N PHE A 195 -4.08 -12.42 18.68
CA PHE A 195 -4.88 -11.42 17.99
C PHE A 195 -4.84 -11.61 16.47
N GLY A 196 -5.94 -12.12 15.91
CA GLY A 196 -6.12 -12.22 14.46
C GLY A 196 -5.46 -13.44 13.82
N VAL A 197 -5.24 -14.51 14.59
CA VAL A 197 -4.50 -15.72 14.18
C VAL A 197 -5.42 -16.85 13.65
N SER A 198 -6.56 -16.50 13.05
CA SER A 198 -7.62 -17.47 12.77
C SER A 198 -7.25 -18.59 11.79
N ASP A 199 -6.30 -18.34 10.89
CA ASP A 199 -5.96 -19.21 9.76
C ASP A 199 -4.45 -19.41 9.56
N CYS A 200 -3.62 -19.09 10.57
CA CYS A 200 -2.17 -19.24 10.50
C CYS A 200 -1.54 -19.65 11.82
N SER A 201 -0.26 -20.03 11.80
CA SER A 201 0.53 -20.38 12.98
C SER A 201 1.28 -19.19 13.58
N CYS A 202 0.92 -17.95 13.21
CA CYS A 202 1.53 -16.77 13.79
C CYS A 202 1.11 -16.61 15.26
N GLU A 203 1.98 -16.06 16.09
CA GLU A 203 1.65 -15.75 17.49
C GLU A 203 0.59 -14.65 17.58
N THR A 204 0.67 -13.66 16.68
CA THR A 204 -0.26 -12.55 16.57
C THR A 204 -0.09 -11.79 15.27
N HIS A 205 -1.12 -11.05 14.87
CA HIS A 205 -1.11 -10.04 13.82
C HIS A 205 -1.26 -8.61 14.35
N LEU A 206 -1.22 -8.41 15.67
CA LEU A 206 -1.33 -7.11 16.32
C LEU A 206 -0.07 -6.78 17.15
N PHE A 207 0.55 -5.66 16.80
CA PHE A 207 1.78 -5.18 17.40
C PHE A 207 1.59 -3.78 17.96
N GLY A 208 2.32 -3.44 19.01
CA GLY A 208 2.26 -2.14 19.65
C GLY A 208 3.58 -1.38 19.59
N MET A 209 3.47 -0.06 19.48
CA MET A 209 4.59 0.88 19.48
C MET A 209 4.27 2.10 20.34
N ARG A 210 5.25 2.60 21.09
CA ARG A 210 5.10 3.82 21.93
C ARG A 210 5.06 5.07 21.06
N SER A 211 5.83 5.08 19.99
CA SER A 211 5.93 6.19 19.04
C SER A 211 5.11 5.92 17.78
N ASN A 212 4.78 6.98 17.04
CA ASN A 212 4.04 6.85 15.79
C ASN A 212 4.92 6.18 14.73
N PRO A 213 4.52 5.01 14.18
CA PRO A 213 5.33 4.27 13.22
C PRO A 213 5.64 5.05 11.94
N ILE A 214 4.82 6.03 11.54
CA ILE A 214 5.05 6.79 10.31
C ILE A 214 6.31 7.68 10.38
N PHE A 215 6.87 7.90 11.58
CA PHE A 215 8.13 8.61 11.76
C PHE A 215 9.33 7.67 11.96
N SER A 216 9.11 6.35 11.95
CA SER A 216 10.18 5.36 12.06
C SER A 216 10.75 5.04 10.68
N PRO A 217 12.05 5.31 10.41
CA PRO A 217 12.69 4.94 9.16
C PRO A 217 12.60 3.44 8.89
N THR A 218 12.81 2.60 9.91
CA THR A 218 12.74 1.14 9.78
C THR A 218 11.34 0.66 9.41
N PHE A 219 10.28 1.28 9.95
CA PHE A 219 8.91 0.95 9.53
C PHE A 219 8.66 1.33 8.07
N ILE A 220 9.10 2.52 7.66
CA ILE A 220 8.99 2.98 6.27
C ILE A 220 9.73 2.02 5.33
N GLU A 221 10.95 1.61 5.66
CA GLU A 221 11.74 0.65 4.89
C GLU A 221 11.01 -0.69 4.74
N ILE A 222 10.43 -1.22 5.82
CA ILE A 222 9.62 -2.46 5.77
C ILE A 222 8.44 -2.29 4.82
N LEU A 223 7.67 -1.20 4.94
CA LEU A 223 6.52 -0.93 4.07
C LEU A 223 6.96 -0.83 2.60
N GLN A 224 8.03 -0.10 2.31
CA GLN A 224 8.55 0.08 0.97
C GLN A 224 9.08 -1.22 0.38
N HIS A 225 9.72 -2.08 1.19
CA HIS A 225 10.14 -3.40 0.75
C HIS A 225 8.95 -4.23 0.24
N PHE A 226 7.84 -4.28 0.97
CA PHE A 226 6.67 -5.07 0.56
C PHE A 226 5.89 -4.45 -0.61
N ARG A 227 5.90 -3.12 -0.75
CA ARG A 227 5.24 -2.43 -1.87
C ARG A 227 6.04 -2.52 -3.17
N ILE A 228 7.34 -2.25 -3.12
CA ILE A 228 8.16 -2.14 -4.33
C ILE A 228 9.48 -2.92 -4.26
N GLY A 229 10.15 -2.99 -3.10
CA GLY A 229 11.49 -3.61 -3.00
C GLY A 229 11.51 -5.08 -3.43
N ARG A 230 10.50 -5.87 -3.04
CA ARG A 230 10.31 -7.26 -3.50
C ARG A 230 10.28 -7.37 -5.03
N LEU A 231 9.63 -6.43 -5.69
CA LEU A 231 9.45 -6.43 -7.14
C LEU A 231 10.72 -5.97 -7.86
N GLU A 232 11.49 -5.08 -7.24
CA GLU A 232 12.79 -4.69 -7.75
C GLU A 232 13.76 -5.88 -7.79
N ASP A 233 13.77 -6.72 -6.75
CA ASP A 233 14.60 -7.92 -6.74
C ASP A 233 14.22 -8.91 -7.88
N GLU A 234 12.92 -9.03 -8.18
CA GLU A 234 12.41 -9.82 -9.31
C GLU A 234 12.82 -9.21 -10.66
N LEU A 235 12.61 -7.91 -10.84
CA LEU A 235 12.95 -7.19 -12.08
C LEU A 235 14.45 -7.12 -12.35
N MET A 236 15.28 -7.25 -11.32
CA MET A 236 16.74 -7.27 -11.43
C MET A 236 17.30 -8.70 -11.55
N GLY A 237 16.45 -9.74 -11.57
CA GLY A 237 16.87 -11.13 -11.70
C GLY A 237 17.68 -11.65 -10.51
N LYS A 238 17.41 -11.16 -9.29
CA LYS A 238 18.12 -11.57 -8.06
C LYS A 238 17.57 -12.85 -7.41
N TYR A 239 16.88 -13.70 -8.17
CA TYR A 239 16.30 -14.96 -7.69
C TYR A 239 16.73 -16.15 -8.55
#